data_AF-A0A962LXL5-F1
#
_entry.id   AF-A0A962LXL5-F1
#
_cell.length_a   1.000
_cell.length_b   1.000
_cell.length_c   1.000
_cell.angle_alpha   90.00
_cell.angle_beta   90.00
_cell.angle_gamma   90.00
#
_symmetry.space_group_name_H-M   'P 1'
#
loop_
_entity.id
_entity.type
_entity.pdbx_description
1 polymer ?
#
loop_
_entity_poly.entity_id
_entity_poly.type
_entity_poly.pdbx_seq_one_letter_code
_entity_poly.pdbx_strand_id
1 'polypeptide(L)'
;MTHDYRAIDAVVNIWTAEALSHRPSWTDEFFVGKVKGKHDSGGISLEQMLAGMDAANIQYGFLVAAKSGRVGLPGCYHMPPEVVADAVARYPDRFFGLVGIDPYTGMDGVRALEQAVTELGFI
;
A
#
# COMPACT_ATOMS: atom_id res chain seq x y z
N MET A 1 12.22 19.20 19.70
CA MET A 1 11.64 18.53 20.88
C MET A 1 11.61 17.04 20.58
N THR A 2 12.41 16.26 21.29
CA THR A 2 12.35 14.79 21.25
C THR A 2 11.19 14.38 22.15
N HIS A 3 10.08 13.99 21.54
CA HIS A 3 8.92 13.49 22.26
C HIS A 3 9.13 11.99 22.52
N ASP A 4 8.68 11.49 23.67
CA ASP A 4 8.74 10.06 24.07
C ASP A 4 7.70 9.19 23.34
N TYR A 5 7.20 9.67 22.20
CA TYR A 5 6.22 8.98 21.39
C TYR A 5 6.61 9.08 19.91
N ARG A 6 6.24 8.06 19.15
CA ARG A 6 6.44 7.99 17.70
C ARG A 6 5.10 7.97 16.98
N ALA A 7 5.10 8.36 15.71
CA ALA A 7 3.89 8.44 14.92
C ALA A 7 3.47 7.08 14.34
N ILE A 8 2.17 6.96 14.06
CA ILE A 8 1.58 5.91 13.22
C ILE A 8 1.14 6.58 11.92
N ASP A 9 1.61 6.07 10.79
CA ASP A 9 1.04 6.42 9.49
C ASP A 9 -0.02 5.37 9.13
N ALA A 10 -1.28 5.78 9.18
CA ALA A 10 -2.43 4.90 8.97
C ALA A 10 -2.71 4.60 7.49
N VAL A 11 -2.04 5.27 6.53
CA VAL A 11 -2.29 5.09 5.10
C VAL A 11 -0.98 5.21 4.31
N VAL A 12 -0.29 4.08 4.16
CA VAL A 12 0.97 3.99 3.41
C VAL A 12 0.75 3.19 2.13
N ASN A 13 0.99 3.81 0.98
CA ASN A 13 1.03 3.08 -0.29
C ASN A 13 2.37 2.34 -0.41
N ILE A 14 2.36 1.08 -0.84
CA ILE A 14 3.58 0.32 -1.13
C ILE A 14 4.15 0.71 -2.49
N TRP A 15 5.45 0.98 -2.55
CA TRP A 15 6.15 1.52 -3.73
C TRP A 15 7.29 0.62 -4.23
N THR A 16 7.29 -0.66 -3.86
CA THR A 16 8.24 -1.64 -4.40
C THR A 16 8.08 -1.78 -5.91
N ALA A 17 9.15 -2.21 -6.60
CA ALA A 17 9.10 -2.47 -8.03
C ALA A 17 7.98 -3.47 -8.40
N GLU A 18 7.79 -4.50 -7.56
CA GLU A 18 6.68 -5.45 -7.67
C GLU A 18 5.32 -4.75 -7.55
N ALA A 19 5.10 -3.96 -6.49
CA ALA A 19 3.85 -3.22 -6.31
C ALA A 19 3.56 -2.28 -7.49
N LEU A 20 4.58 -1.61 -8.02
CA LEU A 20 4.43 -0.75 -9.19
C LEU A 20 4.11 -1.52 -10.47
N SER A 21 4.56 -2.77 -10.61
CA SER A 21 4.23 -3.61 -11.76
C SER A 21 2.73 -3.95 -11.87
N HIS A 22 2.00 -3.88 -10.75
CA HIS A 22 0.54 -4.03 -10.71
C HIS A 22 -0.22 -2.73 -11.02
N ARG A 23 0.48 -1.59 -11.05
CA ARG A 23 -0.15 -0.31 -11.37
C ARG A 23 -0.12 -0.09 -12.88
N PRO A 24 -1.09 0.66 -13.42
CA PRO A 24 -1.16 0.85 -14.86
C PRO A 24 -0.04 1.77 -15.35
N SER A 25 0.53 1.47 -16.51
CA SER A 25 1.74 2.14 -17.04
C SER A 25 1.60 3.64 -17.34
N TRP A 26 0.37 4.19 -17.42
CA TRP A 26 0.17 5.64 -17.65
C TRP A 26 0.36 6.49 -16.38
N THR A 27 0.68 5.88 -15.23
CA THR A 27 0.81 6.59 -13.95
C THR A 27 1.72 7.80 -14.01
N ASP A 28 2.71 7.83 -14.91
CA ASP A 28 3.58 8.99 -15.07
C ASP A 28 2.82 10.24 -15.51
N GLU A 29 1.95 10.20 -16.54
CA GLU A 29 1.23 11.41 -16.97
C GLU A 29 0.23 11.92 -15.93
N PHE A 30 -0.48 11.01 -15.24
CA PHE A 30 -1.48 11.38 -14.24
C PHE A 30 -0.87 11.84 -12.91
N PHE A 31 0.14 11.14 -12.40
CA PHE A 31 0.79 11.48 -11.13
C PHE A 31 1.84 12.58 -11.28
N VAL A 32 2.66 12.58 -12.34
CA VAL A 32 3.62 13.69 -12.58
C VAL A 32 2.87 14.98 -12.88
N GLY A 33 1.78 14.90 -13.66
CA GLY A 33 0.95 16.05 -14.02
C GLY A 33 0.21 16.69 -12.82
N LYS A 34 -0.39 15.89 -11.93
CA LYS A 34 -1.17 16.42 -10.80
C LYS A 34 -0.43 16.49 -9.46
N VAL A 35 0.45 15.54 -9.16
CA VAL A 35 1.12 15.43 -7.84
C VAL A 35 2.47 16.16 -7.84
N LYS A 36 2.99 16.56 -9.02
CA LYS A 36 4.30 17.25 -9.18
C LYS A 36 5.47 16.51 -8.49
N GLY A 37 5.32 15.22 -8.23
CA GLY A 37 6.35 14.39 -7.66
C GLY A 37 7.38 14.03 -8.72
N LYS A 38 8.68 14.17 -8.40
CA LYS A 38 9.74 13.49 -9.14
C LYS A 38 9.67 12.02 -8.77
N HIS A 39 8.85 11.25 -9.47
CA HIS A 39 8.81 9.80 -9.27
C HIS A 39 9.87 9.16 -10.16
N ASP A 40 10.75 8.36 -9.57
CA ASP A 40 11.48 7.35 -10.31
C ASP A 40 10.53 6.17 -10.50
N SER A 41 10.23 5.85 -11.76
CA SER A 41 9.36 4.74 -12.15
C SER A 41 9.89 3.37 -11.71
N GLY A 42 11.13 3.27 -11.22
CA GLY A 42 11.76 2.02 -10.76
C GLY A 42 11.27 1.48 -9.41
N GLY A 43 10.55 2.27 -8.61
CA GLY A 43 10.16 1.90 -7.25
C GLY A 43 11.32 1.95 -6.25
N ILE A 44 11.01 1.67 -4.98
CA ILE A 44 11.99 1.68 -3.87
C ILE A 44 11.88 0.40 -3.04
N SER A 45 12.97 -0.01 -2.40
CA SER A 45 12.95 -1.18 -1.51
C SER A 45 12.15 -0.91 -0.23
N LEU A 46 11.75 -1.98 0.47
CA LEU A 46 11.09 -1.84 1.78
C LEU A 46 12.02 -1.18 2.81
N GLU A 47 13.33 -1.45 2.74
CA GLU A 47 14.34 -0.81 3.59
C GLU A 47 14.44 0.70 3.33
N GLN A 48 14.33 1.12 2.06
CA GLN A 48 14.27 2.55 1.73
C GLN A 48 12.99 3.20 2.27
N MET A 49 11.84 2.50 2.21
CA MET A 49 10.60 2.96 2.85
C MET A 49 10.77 3.11 4.37
N LEU A 50 11.36 2.11 5.03
CA LEU A 50 11.63 2.12 6.48
C LEU A 50 12.59 3.24 6.87
N ALA A 51 13.64 3.49 6.08
CA ALA A 51 14.55 4.61 6.31
C ALA A 51 13.81 5.96 6.22
N GLY A 52 12.86 6.09 5.29
CA GLY A 52 11.98 7.25 5.20
C GLY A 52 11.08 7.41 6.43
N MET A 53 10.49 6.31 6.92
CA MET A 53 9.71 6.31 8.16
C MET A 53 10.54 6.71 9.38
N ASP A 54 11.74 6.16 9.51
CA ASP A 54 12.65 6.47 10.62
C ASP A 54 13.05 7.95 10.61
N ALA A 55 13.40 8.50 9.44
CA ALA A 55 13.72 9.91 9.28
C ALA A 55 12.53 10.84 9.62
N ALA A 56 11.30 10.35 9.43
CA ALA A 56 10.06 11.06 9.76
C ALA A 56 9.53 10.78 11.19
N ASN A 57 10.26 10.01 12.01
CA ASN A 57 9.83 9.57 13.35
C ASN A 57 8.50 8.78 13.34
N ILE A 58 8.29 7.95 12.32
CA ILE A 58 7.14 7.05 12.15
C ILE A 58 7.54 5.64 12.60
N GLN A 59 6.88 5.13 13.64
CA GLN A 59 7.14 3.80 14.17
C GLN A 59 6.42 2.72 13.36
N TYR A 60 5.15 2.95 13.03
CA TYR A 60 4.29 1.97 12.38
C TYR A 60 3.69 2.54 11.10
N GLY A 61 3.66 1.73 10.04
CA GLY A 61 3.06 2.07 8.75
C GLY A 61 2.00 1.05 8.35
N PHE A 62 0.83 1.52 7.99
CA PHE A 62 -0.28 0.67 7.56
C PHE A 62 -0.32 0.64 6.03
N LEU A 63 0.19 -0.46 5.46
CA LEU A 63 0.31 -0.69 4.03
C LEU A 63 -1.04 -1.06 3.43
N VAL A 64 -1.42 -0.39 2.34
CA VAL A 64 -2.75 -0.57 1.73
C VAL A 64 -2.68 -1.43 0.46
N ALA A 65 -3.36 -2.58 0.48
CA ALA A 65 -3.71 -3.33 -0.73
C ALA A 65 -4.90 -2.65 -1.42
N ALA A 66 -4.61 -1.52 -2.07
CA ALA A 66 -5.62 -0.61 -2.61
C ALA A 66 -6.44 -1.26 -3.74
N LYS A 67 -7.76 -1.08 -3.70
CA LYS A 67 -8.66 -1.29 -4.85
C LYS A 67 -9.10 0.07 -5.37
N SER A 68 -8.53 0.48 -6.49
CA SER A 68 -8.78 1.80 -7.08
C SER A 68 -9.56 1.67 -8.38
N GLY A 69 -10.65 2.42 -8.48
CA GLY A 69 -11.50 2.45 -9.67
C GLY A 69 -12.40 1.22 -9.80
N ARG A 70 -13.25 1.24 -10.82
CA ARG A 70 -14.09 0.10 -11.20
C ARG A 70 -13.39 -0.68 -12.30
N VAL A 71 -13.39 -2.01 -12.20
CA VAL A 71 -12.84 -2.91 -13.23
C VAL A 71 -13.38 -2.53 -14.61
N GLY A 72 -12.46 -2.31 -15.55
CA GLY A 72 -12.75 -1.89 -16.92
C GLY A 72 -12.66 -0.38 -17.18
N LEU A 73 -12.53 0.47 -16.15
CA LEU A 73 -12.27 1.90 -16.34
C LEU A 73 -10.76 2.19 -16.48
N PRO A 74 -10.37 3.17 -17.33
CA PRO A 74 -9.04 3.75 -17.25
C PRO A 74 -8.80 4.28 -15.83
N GLY A 75 -7.65 4.01 -15.25
CA GLY A 75 -7.41 4.29 -13.82
C GLY A 75 -7.33 3.03 -12.97
N CYS A 76 -8.08 1.98 -13.35
CA CYS A 76 -8.37 0.89 -12.44
C CYS A 76 -7.15 0.02 -12.14
N TYR A 77 -6.87 -0.20 -10.87
CA TYR A 77 -5.92 -1.20 -10.42
C TYR A 77 -6.30 -1.71 -9.03
N HIS A 78 -6.14 -3.01 -8.83
CA HIS A 78 -6.32 -3.66 -7.54
C HIS A 78 -4.96 -4.26 -7.16
N MET A 79 -4.36 -3.75 -6.08
CA MET A 79 -3.14 -4.31 -5.52
C MET A 79 -3.45 -5.69 -4.95
N PRO A 80 -2.72 -6.75 -5.35
CA PRO A 80 -2.86 -8.06 -4.71
C PRO A 80 -2.55 -7.95 -3.21
N PRO A 81 -3.41 -8.46 -2.31
CA PRO A 81 -3.15 -8.47 -0.88
C PRO A 81 -1.83 -9.14 -0.50
N GLU A 82 -1.40 -10.15 -1.26
CA GLU A 82 -0.19 -10.93 -1.02
C GLU A 82 1.08 -10.06 -1.05
N VAL A 83 1.12 -9.05 -1.94
CA VAL A 83 2.25 -8.09 -2.01
C VAL A 83 2.41 -7.33 -0.69
N VAL A 84 1.29 -6.99 -0.04
CA VAL A 84 1.30 -6.33 1.26
C VAL A 84 1.57 -7.33 2.39
N ALA A 85 0.98 -8.53 2.33
CA ALA A 85 1.21 -9.59 3.30
C ALA A 85 2.69 -9.98 3.39
N ASP A 86 3.38 -10.08 2.24
CA ASP A 86 4.81 -10.36 2.19
C ASP A 86 5.65 -9.25 2.83
N ALA A 87 5.27 -7.98 2.63
CA ALA A 87 5.94 -6.85 3.27
C ALA A 87 5.75 -6.85 4.80
N VAL A 88 4.53 -7.16 5.26
CA VAL A 88 4.21 -7.32 6.68
C VAL A 88 4.99 -8.49 7.28
N ALA A 89 5.05 -9.64 6.62
CA ALA A 89 5.78 -10.81 7.09
C ALA A 89 7.30 -10.55 7.23
N ARG A 90 7.88 -9.71 6.38
CA ARG A 90 9.30 -9.31 6.46
C ARG A 90 9.59 -8.34 7.60
N TYR A 91 8.65 -7.45 7.92
CA TYR A 91 8.81 -6.44 8.96
C TYR A 91 7.56 -6.31 9.85
N PRO A 92 7.20 -7.37 10.60
CA PRO A 92 5.95 -7.43 11.34
C PRO A 92 5.86 -6.39 12.47
N ASP A 93 7.01 -5.92 12.96
CA ASP A 93 7.09 -4.89 14.00
C ASP A 93 6.98 -3.45 13.44
N ARG A 94 6.88 -3.29 12.11
CA ARG A 94 6.90 -1.99 11.44
C ARG A 94 5.72 -1.79 10.50
N PHE A 95 5.26 -2.85 9.84
CA PHE A 95 4.17 -2.79 8.88
C PHE A 95 2.93 -3.58 9.32
N PHE A 96 1.77 -3.02 9.01
CA PHE A 96 0.46 -3.66 9.16
C PHE A 96 -0.29 -3.61 7.83
N GLY A 97 -1.05 -4.65 7.51
CA GLY A 97 -1.79 -4.73 6.24
C GLY A 97 -3.22 -4.20 6.36
N LEU A 98 -3.66 -3.45 5.36
CA LEU A 98 -5.04 -3.03 5.14
C LEU A 98 -5.50 -3.52 3.76
N VAL A 99 -6.76 -3.93 3.63
CA VAL A 99 -7.34 -4.36 2.34
C VAL A 99 -8.42 -3.40 1.84
N GLY A 100 -8.34 -3.04 0.56
CA GLY A 100 -9.41 -2.32 -0.12
C GLY A 100 -10.64 -3.20 -0.37
N ILE A 101 -11.83 -2.61 -0.26
CA ILE A 101 -13.10 -3.24 -0.63
C ILE A 101 -13.59 -2.61 -1.93
N ASP A 102 -13.92 -3.45 -2.92
CA ASP A 102 -14.61 -3.01 -4.14
C ASP A 102 -16.12 -3.25 -3.96
N PRO A 103 -16.94 -2.20 -3.82
CA PRO A 103 -18.38 -2.34 -3.61
C PRO A 103 -19.11 -3.07 -4.74
N TYR A 104 -18.54 -3.13 -5.94
CA TYR A 104 -19.14 -3.85 -7.08
C TYR A 104 -19.03 -5.37 -6.96
N THR A 105 -18.19 -5.88 -6.07
CA THR A 105 -17.98 -7.32 -5.86
C THR A 105 -18.96 -7.93 -4.85
N GLY A 106 -19.76 -7.11 -4.16
CA GLY A 106 -20.77 -7.57 -3.21
C GLY A 106 -20.20 -8.53 -2.16
N MET A 107 -20.85 -9.69 -1.98
CA MET A 107 -20.47 -10.68 -0.97
C MET A 107 -19.12 -11.36 -1.26
N ASP A 108 -18.64 -11.38 -2.51
CA ASP A 108 -17.32 -11.91 -2.81
C ASP A 108 -16.23 -10.99 -2.25
N GLY A 109 -16.45 -9.67 -2.30
CA GLY A 109 -15.59 -8.68 -1.65
C GLY A 109 -15.56 -8.82 -0.13
N VAL A 110 -16.70 -9.15 0.49
CA VAL A 110 -16.81 -9.40 1.94
C VAL A 110 -16.04 -10.67 2.33
N ARG A 111 -16.15 -11.76 1.55
CA ARG A 111 -15.36 -12.99 1.79
C ARG A 111 -13.87 -12.75 1.62
N ALA A 112 -13.47 -11.98 0.61
CA ALA A 112 -12.07 -11.60 0.43
C ALA A 112 -11.54 -10.75 1.60
N LEU A 113 -12.37 -9.88 2.19
CA LEU A 113 -12.03 -9.17 3.43
C LEU A 113 -11.85 -10.15 4.60
N GLU A 114 -12.77 -11.09 4.79
CA GLU A 114 -12.67 -12.11 5.83
C GLU A 114 -11.39 -12.93 5.70
N GLN A 115 -11.02 -13.34 4.49
CA GLN A 115 -9.75 -14.03 4.22
C GLN A 115 -8.54 -13.15 4.52
N ALA A 116 -8.54 -11.88 4.11
CA ALA A 116 -7.43 -10.98 4.40
C ALA A 116 -7.20 -10.82 5.92
N VAL A 117 -8.27 -10.75 6.71
CA VAL A 117 -8.16 -10.64 8.17
C VAL A 117 -7.73 -11.97 8.79
N THR A 118 -8.37 -13.09 8.42
CA THR A 118 -8.19 -14.37 9.11
C THR A 118 -6.99 -15.18 8.63
N GLU A 119 -6.59 -15.04 7.37
CA GLU A 119 -5.50 -15.80 6.76
C GLU A 119 -4.23 -14.96 6.55
N LEU A 120 -4.37 -13.66 6.23
CA LEU A 120 -3.22 -12.77 5.97
C LEU A 120 -2.87 -11.85 7.15
N GLY A 121 -3.69 -11.83 8.20
CA GLY A 121 -3.43 -11.03 9.41
C GLY A 121 -3.62 -9.52 9.23
N PHE A 122 -4.45 -9.10 8.27
CA PHE A 122 -4.75 -7.68 8.05
C PHE A 122 -5.68 -7.13 9.14
N ILE A 123 -5.62 -5.80 9.35
CA ILE A 123 -6.42 -5.04 10.34
C ILE A 123 -7.57 -4.31 9.65
#